data_AF-A0A927S9J4-F1
#
_entry.id   AF-A0A927S9J4-F1
#
_cell.length_a   1.000
_cell.length_b   1.000
_cell.length_c   1.000
_cell.angle_alpha   90.00
_cell.angle_beta   90.00
_cell.angle_gamma   90.00
#
_symmetry.space_group_name_H-M   'P 1'
#
loop_
_entity.id
_entity.type
_entity.pdbx_description
1 polymer ?
#
loop_
_entity_poly.entity_id
_entity_poly.type
_entity_poly.pdbx_seq_one_letter_code
_entity_poly.pdbx_strand_id
1 'polypeptide(L)'
;MTKLEELLQEMEDRGVTVKEDARLPEPFCGLYLYHENKHTIVLRPRLSAPGKLCVLAEEVGHFETALGDMRTLPPALNHLQEKRALARAIERLVPLDALCTAVHR
;
A
#
# COMPACT_ATOMS: atom_id res chain seq x y z
N MET A 1 14.60 7.34 -11.21
CA MET A 1 13.15 7.35 -10.90
C MET A 1 12.99 7.80 -9.46
N THR A 2 11.84 8.36 -9.10
CA THR A 2 11.48 8.62 -7.71
C THR A 2 11.05 7.30 -7.04
N LYS A 3 11.11 7.21 -5.70
CA LYS A 3 10.61 6.03 -4.97
C LYS A 3 9.14 5.68 -5.31
N LEU A 4 8.33 6.69 -5.64
CA LEU A 4 6.95 6.50 -6.09
C LEU A 4 6.90 5.85 -7.47
N GLU A 5 7.67 6.35 -8.44
CA GLU A 5 7.76 5.78 -9.78
C GLU A 5 8.27 4.33 -9.75
N GLU A 6 9.27 4.05 -8.92
CA GLU A 6 9.81 2.69 -8.74
C GLU A 6 8.74 1.73 -8.21
N LEU A 7 7.95 2.16 -7.22
CA LEU A 7 6.89 1.34 -6.64
C LEU A 7 5.72 1.14 -7.62
N LEU A 8 5.39 2.15 -8.42
CA LEU A 8 4.39 2.03 -9.49
C LEU A 8 4.84 1.00 -10.55
N GLN A 9 6.10 1.08 -10.97
CA GLN A 9 6.66 0.13 -11.94
C GLN A 9 6.66 -1.30 -11.39
N GLU A 10 7.09 -1.50 -10.13
CA GLU A 10 7.05 -2.84 -9.53
C GLU A 10 5.63 -3.41 -9.51
N MET A 11 4.62 -2.60 -9.18
CA MET A 11 3.23 -3.07 -9.16
C MET A 11 2.75 -3.46 -10.55
N GLU A 12 3.09 -2.68 -11.57
CA GLU A 12 2.82 -3.02 -12.96
C GLU A 12 3.48 -4.36 -13.35
N ASP A 13 4.76 -4.54 -13.03
CA ASP A 13 5.52 -5.76 -13.31
C ASP A 13 4.93 -6.99 -12.60
N ARG A 14 4.30 -6.79 -11.44
CA ARG A 14 3.60 -7.82 -10.66
C ARG A 14 2.14 -8.03 -11.09
N GLY A 15 1.67 -7.35 -12.13
CA GLY A 15 0.31 -7.46 -12.65
C GLY A 15 -0.76 -6.76 -11.80
N VAL A 16 -0.35 -5.84 -10.93
CA VAL A 16 -1.25 -5.03 -10.08
C VAL A 16 -1.52 -3.70 -10.77
N THR A 17 -2.79 -3.43 -11.06
CA THR A 17 -3.19 -2.13 -11.63
C THR A 17 -3.28 -1.08 -10.53
N VAL A 18 -2.44 -0.05 -10.59
CA VAL A 18 -2.56 1.13 -9.72
C VAL A 18 -3.28 2.24 -10.48
N LYS A 19 -4.34 2.82 -9.90
CA LYS A 19 -5.09 3.92 -10.51
C LYS A 19 -5.52 4.95 -9.46
N GLU A 20 -5.80 6.15 -9.92
CA GLU A 20 -6.37 7.21 -9.08
C GLU A 20 -7.88 7.33 -9.35
N ASP A 21 -8.70 7.42 -8.31
CA ASP A 21 -10.15 7.58 -8.46
C ASP A 21 -10.72 8.53 -7.38
N ALA A 22 -11.32 9.63 -7.81
CA ALA A 22 -11.92 10.62 -6.91
C ALA A 22 -13.19 10.11 -6.22
N ARG A 23 -13.75 8.98 -6.66
CA ARG A 23 -14.94 8.35 -6.08
C ARG A 23 -14.60 7.44 -4.89
N LEU A 24 -13.32 7.31 -4.54
CA LEU A 24 -12.91 6.58 -3.35
C LEU A 24 -13.63 7.16 -2.11
N PRO A 25 -14.46 6.37 -1.40
CA PRO A 25 -15.26 6.89 -0.30
C PRO A 25 -14.37 7.41 0.82
N GLU A 26 -14.84 8.44 1.52
CA GLU A 26 -14.20 8.84 2.78
C GLU A 26 -14.43 7.75 3.84
N PRO A 27 -13.46 7.51 4.75
CA PRO A 27 -12.21 8.26 4.96
C PRO A 27 -10.99 7.70 4.20
N PHE A 28 -11.17 6.83 3.21
CA PHE A 28 -10.07 6.06 2.62
C PHE A 28 -9.14 6.91 1.75
N CYS A 29 -7.83 6.80 1.95
CA CYS A 29 -6.82 7.42 1.09
C CYS A 29 -6.30 6.47 0.00
N GLY A 30 -6.38 5.17 0.25
CA GLY A 30 -6.09 4.08 -0.68
C GLY A 30 -7.07 2.93 -0.48
N LEU A 31 -7.08 1.99 -1.42
CA LEU A 31 -7.78 0.72 -1.29
C LEU A 31 -7.23 -0.35 -2.23
N TYR A 32 -6.77 -1.46 -1.68
CA TYR A 32 -6.47 -2.70 -2.40
C TYR A 32 -7.74 -3.55 -2.60
N LEU A 33 -7.91 -4.04 -3.82
CA LEU A 33 -9.04 -4.87 -4.25
C LEU A 33 -8.55 -6.05 -5.09
N TYR A 34 -9.15 -7.21 -4.83
CA TYR A 34 -9.10 -8.35 -5.75
C TYR A 34 -10.51 -8.61 -6.28
N HIS A 35 -10.73 -8.34 -7.56
CA HIS A 35 -12.03 -8.49 -8.23
C HIS A 35 -11.82 -8.99 -9.66
N GLU A 36 -12.69 -9.88 -10.15
CA GLU A 36 -12.59 -10.44 -11.51
C GLU A 36 -11.18 -10.98 -11.85
N ASN A 37 -10.57 -11.68 -10.89
CA ASN A 37 -9.20 -12.21 -10.98
C ASN A 37 -8.12 -11.15 -11.25
N LYS A 38 -8.36 -9.89 -10.87
CA LYS A 38 -7.44 -8.77 -11.08
C LYS A 38 -7.13 -8.05 -9.78
N HIS A 39 -5.83 -7.84 -9.53
CA HIS A 39 -5.35 -7.01 -8.43
C HIS A 39 -5.41 -5.54 -8.83
N THR A 40 -6.08 -4.72 -8.03
CA THR A 40 -6.19 -3.27 -8.26
C THR A 40 -5.91 -2.52 -6.96
N ILE A 41 -5.08 -1.50 -7.04
CA ILE A 41 -4.89 -0.50 -5.99
C ILE A 41 -5.49 0.82 -6.48
N VAL A 42 -6.37 1.39 -5.67
CA VAL A 42 -6.96 2.70 -5.92
C VAL A 42 -6.36 3.71 -4.97
N LEU A 43 -5.91 4.85 -5.47
CA LEU A 43 -5.38 5.95 -4.67
C LEU A 43 -6.27 7.19 -4.80
N ARG A 44 -6.34 7.99 -3.73
CA ARG A 44 -7.01 9.30 -3.75
C ARG A 44 -6.18 10.29 -4.59
N PRO A 45 -6.76 10.93 -5.63
CA PRO A 45 -5.97 11.75 -6.56
C PRO A 45 -5.30 12.98 -5.93
N ARG A 46 -5.92 13.54 -4.89
CA ARG A 46 -5.51 14.79 -4.24
C ARG A 46 -4.29 14.64 -3.31
N LEU A 47 -3.77 13.43 -3.14
CA LEU A 47 -2.60 13.18 -2.31
C LEU A 47 -1.34 13.80 -2.94
N SER A 48 -0.46 14.35 -2.10
CA SER A 48 0.89 14.77 -2.53
C SER A 48 1.73 13.55 -2.95
N ALA A 49 2.83 13.74 -3.68
CA ALA A 49 3.69 12.61 -4.06
C ALA A 49 4.19 11.78 -2.85
N PRO A 50 4.63 12.39 -1.72
CA PRO A 50 4.93 11.63 -0.50
C PRO A 50 3.70 10.91 0.06
N GLY A 51 2.53 11.54 0.04
CA GLY A 51 1.28 10.92 0.48
C GLY A 51 0.91 9.70 -0.37
N LYS A 52 1.01 9.81 -1.70
CA LYS A 52 0.80 8.70 -2.64
C LYS A 52 1.79 7.57 -2.38
N LEU A 53 3.06 7.89 -2.13
CA LEU A 53 4.07 6.88 -1.81
C LEU A 53 3.73 6.11 -0.53
N CYS A 54 3.39 6.81 0.56
CA CYS A 54 3.03 6.16 1.82
C CYS A 54 1.79 5.27 1.68
N VAL A 55 0.73 5.82 1.09
CA VAL A 55 -0.53 5.08 0.89
C VAL A 55 -0.31 3.89 -0.04
N LEU A 56 0.39 4.07 -1.16
CA LEU A 56 0.70 2.97 -2.07
C LEU A 56 1.50 1.87 -1.36
N ALA A 57 2.50 2.22 -0.55
CA ALA A 57 3.28 1.24 0.19
C ALA A 57 2.41 0.42 1.17
N GLU A 58 1.43 1.04 1.81
CA GLU A 58 0.44 0.36 2.67
C GLU A 58 -0.46 -0.59 1.87
N GLU A 59 -1.01 -0.13 0.73
CA GLU A 59 -1.83 -0.97 -0.15
C GLU A 59 -1.06 -2.14 -0.78
N VAL A 60 0.24 -1.96 -1.04
CA VAL A 60 1.14 -3.05 -1.43
C VAL A 60 1.30 -4.06 -0.28
N GLY A 61 1.39 -3.58 0.96
CA GLY A 61 1.35 -4.43 2.14
C GLY A 61 0.07 -5.27 2.21
N HIS A 62 -1.09 -4.70 1.88
CA HIS A 62 -2.34 -5.46 1.77
C HIS A 62 -2.27 -6.51 0.67
N PHE A 63 -1.78 -6.16 -0.52
CA PHE A 63 -1.59 -7.12 -1.60
C PHE A 63 -0.71 -8.31 -1.20
N GLU A 64 0.38 -8.06 -0.47
CA GLU A 64 1.33 -9.09 -0.06
C GLU A 64 0.86 -9.97 1.10
N THR A 65 0.01 -9.44 1.98
CA THR A 65 -0.31 -10.09 3.26
C THR A 65 -1.78 -10.46 3.43
N ALA A 66 -2.66 -10.02 2.52
CA ALA A 66 -4.08 -10.37 2.57
C ALA A 66 -4.29 -11.88 2.44
N LEU A 67 -5.05 -12.45 3.37
CA LEU A 67 -5.54 -13.82 3.34
C LEU A 67 -7.06 -13.78 3.27
N GLY A 68 -7.64 -14.16 2.13
CA GLY A 68 -9.09 -14.15 1.90
C GLY A 68 -9.68 -12.76 1.64
N ASP A 69 -11.00 -12.65 1.73
CA ASP A 69 -11.72 -11.37 1.54
C ASP A 69 -11.77 -10.57 2.85
N MET A 70 -10.99 -9.49 2.90
CA MET A 70 -10.87 -8.62 4.08
C MET A 70 -12.21 -7.99 4.51
N ARG A 71 -13.18 -7.86 3.59
CA ARG A 71 -14.52 -7.33 3.90
C ARG A 71 -15.36 -8.27 4.78
N THR A 72 -14.95 -9.54 4.87
CA THR A 72 -15.66 -10.58 5.62
C THR A 72 -14.95 -10.94 6.93
N LEU A 73 -13.80 -10.32 7.21
CA LEU A 73 -13.01 -10.63 8.39
C LEU A 73 -13.67 -10.09 9.68
N PRO A 74 -13.59 -10.84 10.78
CA PRO A 74 -13.89 -10.32 12.11
C PRO A 74 -13.06 -9.05 12.40
N PRO A 75 -13.60 -8.06 13.14
CA PRO A 75 -12.91 -6.79 13.39
C PRO A 75 -11.49 -6.93 13.94
N ALA A 76 -11.24 -7.91 14.83
CA ALA A 76 -9.92 -8.17 15.38
C ALA A 76 -8.91 -8.66 14.33
N LEU A 77 -9.35 -9.49 13.37
CA LEU A 77 -8.51 -9.95 12.27
C LEU A 77 -8.28 -8.85 11.25
N ASN A 78 -9.29 -8.01 10.99
CA ASN A 78 -9.12 -6.83 10.14
C ASN A 78 -8.03 -5.91 10.70
N HIS A 79 -8.11 -5.57 11.99
CA HIS A 79 -7.09 -4.74 12.65
C HIS A 79 -5.68 -5.35 12.61
N LEU A 80 -5.57 -6.68 12.68
CA LEU A 80 -4.28 -7.36 12.54
C LEU A 80 -3.74 -7.24 11.11
N GLN A 81 -4.61 -7.32 10.09
CA GLN A 81 -4.21 -7.17 8.70
C GLN A 81 -3.77 -5.74 8.39
N GLU A 82 -4.50 -4.72 8.87
CA GLU A 82 -4.07 -3.31 8.75
C GLU A 82 -2.67 -3.10 9.35
N LYS A 83 -2.43 -3.62 10.56
CA LYS A 83 -1.10 -3.52 11.21
C LYS A 83 -0.01 -4.23 10.42
N ARG A 84 -0.32 -5.36 9.80
CA ARG A 84 0.63 -6.09 8.96
C ARG A 84 0.97 -5.32 7.70
N ALA A 85 -0.04 -4.79 7.00
CA ALA A 85 0.16 -3.97 5.81
C ALA A 85 1.03 -2.74 6.14
N LEU A 86 0.73 -2.04 7.23
CA LEU A 86 1.53 -0.90 7.68
C LEU A 86 2.97 -1.28 8.04
N ALA A 87 3.18 -2.40 8.75
CA ALA A 87 4.53 -2.86 9.08
C ALA A 87 5.36 -3.13 7.82
N ARG A 88 4.76 -3.72 6.78
CA ARG A 88 5.40 -3.96 5.48
C ARG A 88 5.72 -2.66 4.76
N ALA A 89 4.83 -1.68 4.81
CA ALA A 89 5.06 -0.36 4.25
C ALA A 89 6.26 0.34 4.91
N ILE A 90 6.35 0.30 6.24
CA ILE A 90 7.46 0.90 7.01
C ILE A 90 8.77 0.21 6.68
N GLU A 91 8.81 -1.12 6.74
CA GLU A 91 10.00 -1.92 6.40
C GLU A 91 10.53 -1.57 5.00
N ARG A 92 9.61 -1.35 4.06
CA ARG A 92 9.94 -1.00 2.68
C ARG A 92 10.44 0.44 2.50
N LEU A 93 9.77 1.41 3.11
CA LEU A 93 10.09 2.83 2.91
C LEU A 93 11.30 3.29 3.71
N VAL A 94 11.48 2.71 4.89
CA VAL A 94 12.50 3.04 5.89
C VAL A 94 13.18 1.76 6.37
N PRO A 95 14.01 1.15 5.51
CA PRO A 95 14.67 -0.10 5.87
C PRO A 95 15.72 0.13 6.98
N LEU A 96 15.98 -0.91 7.76
CA LEU A 96 16.80 -0.83 8.98
C LEU A 96 18.23 -0.33 8.70
N ASP A 97 18.81 -0.71 7.57
CA ASP A 97 20.12 -0.27 7.10
C ASP A 97 20.18 1.24 6.86
N ALA A 98 19.12 1.82 6.29
CA ALA A 98 18.99 3.26 6.11
C ALA A 98 18.88 3.99 7.46
N LEU A 99 18.15 3.41 8.43
CA LEU A 99 18.10 3.95 9.80
C LEU A 99 19.47 3.89 10.50
N CYS A 100 20.15 2.75 10.43
CA CYS A 100 21.50 2.60 10.99
C CYS A 100 22.47 3.61 10.38
N THR A 101 22.37 3.86 9.08
CA THR A 101 23.20 4.87 8.39
C THR A 101 22.87 6.28 8.85
N ALA A 102 21.59 6.60 9.10
CA ALA A 102 21.16 7.93 9.55
C ALA A 102 21.60 8.24 10.99
N VAL A 103 21.58 7.25 11.89
CA VAL A 103 21.92 7.42 13.32
C VAL A 103 23.43 7.51 13.57
N HIS A 104 24.26 6.85 12.75
CA HIS A 104 25.72 6.89 12.91
C HIS A 104 26.39 8.14 12.27
N ARG A 105 25.64 9.23 12.05
CA ARG A 105 26.14 10.48 11.47
C ARG A 105 26.21 11.59 12.51
#